data_AF-A0AAW5ZY98-F1
#
_entry.id   AF-A0AAW5ZY98-F1
#
_cell.length_a   1.000
_cell.length_b   1.000
_cell.length_c   1.000
_cell.angle_alpha   90.00
_cell.angle_beta   90.00
_cell.angle_gamma   90.00
#
_symmetry.space_group_name_H-M   'P 1'
#
loop_
_entity.id
_entity.type
_entity.pdbx_description
1 polymer ?
#
loop_
_entity_poly.entity_id
_entity_poly.type
_entity_poly.pdbx_seq_one_letter_code
_entity_poly.pdbx_strand_id
1 'polypeptide(L)'
;MSRAELSESEGTAFDIHYGDVLIKYGSVLNLEKAKVPRIMDSAIADRQTCDRLQDGDVIIADTAEDSAVGKCTELCNSKGKMVFSGLHTMPLRPMGEYASGYLGHYLNSSAFHSQLLPLMQGIKVISISRSAMADTTMTVPSVDEQRQIGAFFDRLDSLITLHQRKYDGCTLSPIFFRKVHTMQENITSESLFCDYYAQWVRTYKEGAIRDVTMGKYRLTQSWLSKLIPELRLADMDRTAYQQLINGYAQHHERQTTMDFHHQIKGAILDAVDEGLIPRDPTRKVIIKGKQPRIKKMKYLNQFELHAMLADLDLGDEASWDWLILLIAKTGLRFSEALGLTPDDFDFAHQTLSVSKTWDYKNSGGFVPTKNESSVRKVQLDWQLIMQLSGLLKNLPHDKPIFVHGKVYNSTANDVLARHCKNVDVPVISIHGLRHTHASLLLFAGVSIASVSRRLGHASMTTTQETYLHVIRELENKDVDIVMRALSTLI
;
A
#
# COMPACT_ATOMS: atom_id res chain seq x y z
N MET A 1 -29.42 -10.55 3.42
CA MET A 1 -29.17 -11.71 4.30
C MET A 1 -27.70 -11.79 4.68
N SER A 2 -27.37 -12.49 5.76
CA SER A 2 -25.98 -12.74 6.17
C SER A 2 -25.41 -13.97 5.44
N ARG A 3 -24.10 -14.05 5.24
CA ARG A 3 -23.46 -15.17 4.51
C ARG A 3 -23.71 -16.54 5.16
N ALA A 4 -24.03 -16.60 6.45
CA ALA A 4 -24.33 -17.84 7.17
C ALA A 4 -25.63 -18.53 6.73
N GLU A 5 -26.49 -17.82 6.00
CA GLU A 5 -27.80 -18.30 5.54
C GLU A 5 -27.77 -18.76 4.06
N LEU A 6 -26.57 -18.82 3.47
CA LEU A 6 -26.35 -19.16 2.06
C LEU A 6 -25.66 -20.53 1.93
N SER A 7 -26.08 -21.30 0.93
CA SER A 7 -25.48 -22.59 0.56
C SER A 7 -24.92 -22.55 -0.86
N GLU A 8 -23.83 -23.26 -1.09
CA GLU A 8 -23.22 -23.39 -2.43
C GLU A 8 -23.94 -24.43 -3.31
N SER A 9 -24.80 -25.28 -2.74
CA SER A 9 -25.46 -26.39 -3.44
C SER A 9 -26.98 -26.46 -3.26
N GLU A 10 -27.51 -25.97 -2.14
CA GLU A 10 -28.91 -26.13 -1.75
C GLU A 10 -29.66 -24.80 -1.85
N GLY A 11 -30.94 -24.85 -2.26
CA GLY A 11 -31.78 -23.65 -2.44
C GLY A 11 -32.20 -23.39 -3.89
N THR A 12 -33.25 -22.58 -4.07
CA THR A 12 -33.87 -22.27 -5.38
C THR A 12 -33.69 -20.82 -5.83
N ALA A 13 -33.35 -19.92 -4.89
CA ALA A 13 -33.08 -18.51 -5.16
C ALA A 13 -31.60 -18.18 -4.93
N PHE A 14 -31.03 -17.29 -5.75
CA PHE A 14 -29.64 -16.86 -5.70
C PHE A 14 -29.50 -15.54 -4.93
N ASP A 15 -28.40 -15.40 -4.19
CA ASP A 15 -28.05 -14.17 -3.47
C ASP A 15 -26.69 -13.65 -3.95
N ILE A 16 -26.66 -12.41 -4.42
CA ILE A 16 -25.42 -11.72 -4.80
C ILE A 16 -24.91 -10.97 -3.58
N HIS A 17 -23.95 -11.57 -2.87
CA HIS A 17 -23.35 -11.01 -1.67
C HIS A 17 -22.21 -10.04 -2.00
N TYR A 18 -22.12 -8.90 -1.29
CA TYR A 18 -21.12 -7.86 -1.53
C TYR A 18 -19.68 -8.38 -1.54
N GLY A 19 -19.35 -9.27 -0.59
CA GLY A 19 -18.03 -9.90 -0.52
C GLY A 19 -17.65 -10.60 -1.82
N ASP A 20 -18.58 -11.34 -2.45
CA ASP A 20 -18.29 -12.02 -3.71
C ASP A 20 -18.18 -11.02 -4.88
N VAL A 21 -18.91 -9.91 -4.86
CA VAL A 21 -18.70 -8.79 -5.82
C VAL A 21 -17.28 -8.22 -5.67
N LEU A 22 -16.77 -8.09 -4.45
CA LEU A 22 -15.43 -7.57 -4.20
C LEU A 22 -14.32 -8.51 -4.68
N ILE A 23 -14.44 -9.82 -4.43
CA ILE A 23 -13.30 -10.75 -4.62
C ILE A 23 -13.49 -11.82 -5.72
N LYS A 24 -14.72 -12.14 -6.13
CA LYS A 24 -15.03 -13.32 -6.95
C LYS A 24 -15.60 -12.96 -8.31
N TYR A 25 -16.54 -12.01 -8.34
CA TYR A 25 -17.23 -11.64 -9.56
C TYR A 25 -16.44 -10.58 -10.33
N GLY A 26 -16.40 -10.74 -11.66
CA GLY A 26 -15.88 -9.73 -12.57
C GLY A 26 -16.92 -8.65 -12.85
N SER A 27 -16.62 -7.78 -13.80
CA SER A 27 -17.54 -6.72 -14.25
C SER A 27 -18.89 -7.26 -14.72
N VAL A 28 -18.93 -8.49 -15.21
CA VAL A 28 -20.16 -9.17 -15.67
C VAL A 28 -20.32 -10.50 -14.95
N LEU A 29 -21.48 -10.69 -14.31
CA LEU A 29 -21.87 -11.93 -13.65
C LEU A 29 -22.82 -12.73 -14.55
N ASN A 30 -22.26 -13.73 -15.23
CA ASN A 30 -23.06 -14.71 -15.95
C ASN A 30 -23.57 -15.80 -15.00
N LEU A 31 -24.87 -15.79 -14.69
CA LEU A 31 -25.47 -16.69 -13.69
C LEU A 31 -25.43 -18.17 -14.09
N GLU A 32 -25.30 -18.51 -15.36
CA GLU A 32 -25.17 -19.91 -15.80
C GLU A 32 -23.78 -20.48 -15.58
N LYS A 33 -22.76 -19.63 -15.68
CA LYS A 33 -21.35 -20.03 -15.60
C LYS A 33 -20.78 -19.85 -14.19
N ALA A 34 -21.28 -18.86 -13.45
CA ALA A 34 -20.77 -18.52 -12.14
C ALA A 34 -21.34 -19.42 -11.03
N LYS A 35 -20.49 -19.74 -10.05
CA LYS A 35 -20.93 -20.35 -8.80
C LYS A 35 -21.46 -19.25 -7.90
N VAL A 36 -22.77 -19.04 -7.89
CA VAL A 36 -23.45 -18.04 -7.06
C VAL A 36 -24.14 -18.76 -5.89
N PRO A 37 -23.94 -18.32 -4.64
CA PRO A 37 -24.61 -18.91 -3.48
C PRO A 37 -26.14 -18.82 -3.58
N ARG A 38 -26.81 -19.75 -2.92
CA ARG A 38 -28.26 -19.89 -2.93
C ARG A 38 -28.82 -19.75 -1.51
N ILE A 39 -30.02 -19.22 -1.43
CA ILE A 39 -30.80 -19.10 -0.20
C ILE A 39 -31.33 -20.49 0.16
N MET A 40 -30.92 -21.03 1.31
CA MET A 40 -31.23 -22.40 1.72
C MET A 40 -32.73 -22.65 1.91
N ASP A 41 -33.43 -21.69 2.54
CA ASP A 41 -34.85 -21.82 2.87
C ASP A 41 -35.73 -21.08 1.85
N SER A 42 -36.54 -21.83 1.11
CA SER A 42 -37.48 -21.29 0.13
C SER A 42 -38.51 -20.34 0.75
N ALA A 43 -38.89 -20.55 2.03
CA ALA A 43 -39.80 -19.64 2.73
C ALA A 43 -39.14 -18.28 3.05
N ILE A 44 -37.81 -18.22 3.16
CA ILE A 44 -37.06 -16.96 3.31
C ILE A 44 -36.99 -16.23 1.96
N ALA A 45 -36.77 -16.97 0.87
CA ALA A 45 -36.76 -16.41 -0.48
C ALA A 45 -38.11 -15.77 -0.86
N ASP A 46 -39.22 -16.39 -0.45
CA ASP A 46 -40.57 -15.86 -0.71
C ASP A 46 -40.96 -14.68 0.19
N ARG A 47 -40.23 -14.46 1.29
CA ARG A 47 -40.41 -13.33 2.22
C ARG A 47 -39.46 -12.16 1.96
N GLN A 48 -38.60 -12.26 0.95
CA GLN A 48 -37.76 -11.14 0.55
C GLN A 48 -38.64 -9.96 0.11
N THR A 49 -38.40 -8.80 0.74
CA THR A 49 -39.12 -7.56 0.43
C THR A 49 -38.41 -6.72 -0.63
N CYS A 50 -37.20 -7.12 -1.04
CA CYS A 50 -36.45 -6.46 -2.10
C CYS A 50 -36.89 -6.95 -3.50
N ASP A 51 -36.76 -6.06 -4.48
CA ASP A 51 -37.08 -6.38 -5.87
C ASP A 51 -36.17 -7.49 -6.40
N ARG A 52 -36.75 -8.37 -7.22
CA ARG A 52 -36.01 -9.39 -7.94
C ARG A 52 -35.10 -8.73 -8.97
N LEU A 53 -33.85 -9.17 -9.01
CA LEU A 53 -32.88 -8.74 -10.00
C LEU A 53 -33.20 -9.36 -11.37
N GLN A 54 -32.93 -8.60 -12.42
CA GLN A 54 -33.09 -9.01 -13.81
C GLN A 54 -31.80 -8.80 -14.60
N ASP A 55 -31.73 -9.37 -15.80
CA ASP A 55 -30.59 -9.16 -16.70
C ASP A 55 -30.46 -7.66 -17.03
N GLY A 56 -29.23 -7.14 -16.92
CA GLY A 56 -28.90 -5.73 -17.08
C GLY A 56 -28.92 -4.92 -15.77
N ASP A 57 -29.41 -5.47 -14.66
CA ASP A 57 -29.23 -4.83 -13.35
C ASP A 57 -27.75 -4.87 -12.94
N VAL A 58 -27.26 -3.78 -12.34
CA VAL A 58 -25.91 -3.67 -11.80
C VAL A 58 -25.94 -3.74 -10.29
N ILE A 59 -25.12 -4.60 -9.70
CA ILE A 59 -25.05 -4.78 -8.25
C ILE A 59 -23.73 -4.20 -7.75
N ILE A 60 -23.80 -3.12 -6.98
CA ILE A 60 -22.64 -2.43 -6.41
C ILE A 60 -22.41 -2.90 -4.97
N ALA A 61 -21.16 -3.17 -4.59
CA ALA A 61 -20.78 -3.33 -3.19
C ALA A 61 -20.69 -1.95 -2.51
N ASP A 62 -21.59 -1.66 -1.58
CA ASP A 62 -21.67 -0.35 -0.94
C ASP A 62 -20.63 -0.15 0.18
N THR A 63 -19.92 -1.22 0.58
CA THR A 63 -18.93 -1.21 1.64
C THR A 63 -17.76 -2.15 1.37
N ALA A 64 -16.58 -1.80 1.89
CA ALA A 64 -15.35 -2.58 1.83
C ALA A 64 -14.37 -2.13 2.93
N GLU A 65 -13.30 -2.91 3.16
CA GLU A 65 -12.23 -2.55 4.11
C GLU A 65 -11.22 -1.56 3.52
N ASP A 66 -11.30 -1.30 2.21
CA ASP A 66 -10.40 -0.43 1.45
C ASP A 66 -11.19 0.38 0.40
N SER A 67 -10.47 1.02 -0.53
CA SER A 67 -11.07 1.84 -1.59
C SER A 67 -11.77 1.04 -2.70
N ALA A 68 -11.98 -0.27 -2.54
CA ALA A 68 -12.76 -1.10 -3.47
C ALA A 68 -14.28 -0.89 -3.35
N VAL A 69 -14.73 -0.09 -2.37
CA VAL A 69 -16.12 0.39 -2.27
C VAL A 69 -16.60 0.94 -3.61
N GLY A 70 -17.76 0.51 -4.09
CA GLY A 70 -18.27 0.92 -5.41
C GLY A 70 -17.96 -0.07 -6.53
N LYS A 71 -17.13 -1.10 -6.28
CA LYS A 71 -16.96 -2.20 -7.23
C LYS A 71 -18.30 -2.90 -7.48
N CYS A 72 -18.55 -3.26 -8.74
CA CYS A 72 -19.86 -3.75 -9.15
C CYS A 72 -19.80 -4.91 -10.13
N THR A 73 -20.96 -5.53 -10.37
CA THR A 73 -21.14 -6.54 -11.41
C THR A 73 -22.48 -6.39 -12.10
N GLU A 74 -22.52 -6.50 -13.42
CA GLU A 74 -23.75 -6.52 -14.21
C GLU A 74 -24.28 -7.95 -14.34
N LEU A 75 -25.54 -8.17 -13.97
CA LEU A 75 -26.17 -9.48 -14.06
C LEU A 75 -26.57 -9.82 -15.49
N CYS A 76 -26.20 -11.02 -15.96
CA CYS A 76 -26.68 -11.53 -17.25
C CYS A 76 -27.00 -13.03 -17.21
N ASN A 77 -27.84 -13.46 -18.15
CA ASN A 77 -28.24 -14.86 -18.34
C ASN A 77 -28.92 -15.47 -17.11
N SER A 78 -29.75 -14.69 -16.41
CA SER A 78 -30.54 -15.18 -15.28
C SER A 78 -31.59 -16.22 -15.70
N LYS A 79 -32.09 -16.16 -16.94
CA LYS A 79 -33.09 -17.10 -17.52
C LYS A 79 -34.32 -17.31 -16.62
N GLY A 80 -34.78 -16.26 -15.94
CA GLY A 80 -35.94 -16.31 -15.05
C GLY A 80 -35.68 -16.98 -13.69
N LYS A 81 -34.43 -17.29 -13.36
CA LYS A 81 -34.05 -17.70 -12.00
C LYS A 81 -34.30 -16.56 -11.01
N MET A 82 -34.68 -16.89 -9.79
CA MET A 82 -34.86 -15.91 -8.72
C MET A 82 -33.50 -15.44 -8.21
N VAL A 83 -33.18 -14.15 -8.35
CA VAL A 83 -31.91 -13.56 -7.91
C VAL A 83 -32.20 -12.33 -7.05
N PHE A 84 -31.51 -12.23 -5.91
CA PHE A 84 -31.63 -11.13 -4.97
C PHE A 84 -30.26 -10.51 -4.68
N SER A 85 -30.27 -9.25 -4.27
CA SER A 85 -29.10 -8.51 -3.81
C SER A 85 -28.91 -8.72 -2.31
N GLY A 86 -27.73 -9.18 -1.88
CA GLY A 86 -27.41 -9.46 -0.48
C GLY A 86 -27.20 -8.21 0.37
N LEU A 87 -26.84 -8.37 1.66
CA LEU A 87 -26.48 -7.23 2.51
C LEU A 87 -25.27 -6.48 1.95
N HIS A 88 -25.22 -5.17 2.21
CA HIS A 88 -24.16 -4.27 1.73
C HIS A 88 -24.01 -4.23 0.22
N THR A 89 -25.12 -4.42 -0.49
CA THR A 89 -25.20 -4.22 -1.92
C THR A 89 -26.24 -3.17 -2.28
N MET A 90 -25.98 -2.47 -3.37
CA MET A 90 -26.85 -1.46 -3.94
C MET A 90 -27.20 -1.89 -5.38
N PRO A 91 -28.38 -2.48 -5.60
CA PRO A 91 -28.83 -2.83 -6.94
C PRO A 91 -29.30 -1.57 -7.69
N LEU A 92 -28.83 -1.41 -8.93
CA LEU A 92 -29.18 -0.34 -9.84
C LEU A 92 -29.82 -0.93 -11.09
N ARG A 93 -31.04 -0.47 -11.39
CA ARG A 93 -31.73 -0.82 -12.63
C ARG A 93 -31.60 0.32 -13.62
N PRO A 94 -31.02 0.10 -14.82
CA PRO A 94 -30.92 1.15 -15.82
C PRO A 94 -32.31 1.59 -16.29
N MET A 95 -32.51 2.91 -16.40
CA MET A 95 -33.76 3.49 -16.93
C MET A 95 -33.79 3.56 -18.46
N GLY A 96 -32.62 3.46 -19.11
CA GLY A 96 -32.46 3.49 -20.56
C GLY A 96 -31.94 2.16 -21.11
N GLU A 97 -31.89 2.07 -22.44
CA GLU A 97 -31.29 0.92 -23.12
C GLU A 97 -29.76 1.02 -23.10
N TYR A 98 -29.12 -0.03 -22.59
CA TYR A 98 -27.67 -0.19 -22.60
C TYR A 98 -27.29 -1.55 -23.18
N ALA A 99 -26.15 -1.62 -23.87
CA ALA A 99 -25.64 -2.89 -24.34
C ALA A 99 -25.17 -3.76 -23.15
N SER A 100 -25.50 -5.06 -23.19
CA SER A 100 -25.10 -5.98 -22.13
C SER A 100 -23.58 -6.02 -21.93
N GLY A 101 -23.17 -6.01 -20.67
CA GLY A 101 -21.79 -5.99 -20.20
C GLY A 101 -21.18 -4.59 -20.12
N TYR A 102 -21.74 -3.61 -20.83
CA TYR A 102 -21.16 -2.27 -20.87
C TYR A 102 -21.17 -1.58 -19.51
N LEU A 103 -22.30 -1.61 -18.80
CA LEU A 103 -22.43 -0.90 -17.52
C LEU A 103 -21.53 -1.52 -16.46
N GLY A 104 -21.44 -2.85 -16.43
CA GLY A 104 -20.52 -3.56 -15.56
C GLY A 104 -19.07 -3.11 -15.73
N HIS A 105 -18.61 -2.96 -16.97
CA HIS A 105 -17.24 -2.50 -17.25
C HIS A 105 -17.05 -1.00 -17.01
N TYR A 106 -18.01 -0.17 -17.43
CA TYR A 106 -17.90 1.28 -17.31
C TYR A 106 -17.89 1.74 -15.85
N LEU A 107 -18.77 1.18 -15.01
CA LEU A 107 -18.89 1.57 -13.60
C LEU A 107 -17.67 1.10 -12.76
N ASN A 108 -16.98 0.04 -13.20
CA ASN A 108 -15.70 -0.36 -12.62
C ASN A 108 -14.49 0.39 -13.20
N SER A 109 -14.68 1.25 -14.21
CA SER A 109 -13.59 2.00 -14.83
C SER A 109 -13.05 3.09 -13.89
N SER A 110 -11.78 3.45 -14.05
CA SER A 110 -11.17 4.55 -13.29
C SER A 110 -11.88 5.89 -13.51
N ALA A 111 -12.46 6.11 -14.69
CA ALA A 111 -13.19 7.33 -15.03
C ALA A 111 -14.47 7.50 -14.16
N PHE A 112 -15.15 6.40 -13.85
CA PHE A 112 -16.29 6.43 -12.95
C PHE A 112 -15.85 6.34 -11.48
N HIS A 113 -15.02 5.36 -11.14
CA HIS A 113 -14.63 5.06 -9.75
C HIS A 113 -13.92 6.24 -9.06
N SER A 114 -13.16 7.04 -9.80
CA SER A 114 -12.48 8.22 -9.23
C SER A 114 -13.44 9.27 -8.70
N GLN A 115 -14.68 9.32 -9.21
CA GLN A 115 -15.74 10.19 -8.70
C GLN A 115 -16.25 9.74 -7.32
N LEU A 116 -16.11 8.44 -6.99
CA LEU A 116 -16.57 7.88 -5.71
C LEU A 116 -15.63 8.18 -4.56
N LEU A 117 -14.32 8.21 -4.83
CA LEU A 117 -13.28 8.38 -3.82
C LEU A 117 -13.51 9.57 -2.86
N PRO A 118 -13.88 10.79 -3.33
CA PRO A 118 -14.17 11.90 -2.41
C PRO A 118 -15.49 11.77 -1.65
N LEU A 119 -16.39 10.88 -2.10
CA LEU A 119 -17.73 10.68 -1.52
C LEU A 119 -17.77 9.52 -0.50
N MET A 120 -16.71 8.74 -0.42
CA MET A 120 -16.56 7.61 0.49
C MET A 120 -16.45 8.05 1.95
N GLN A 121 -17.12 7.33 2.84
CA GLN A 121 -17.17 7.63 4.28
C GLN A 121 -16.81 6.41 5.11
N GLY A 122 -16.03 6.61 6.19
CA GLY A 122 -15.67 5.56 7.14
C GLY A 122 -14.16 5.48 7.43
N ILE A 123 -13.80 4.82 8.54
CA ILE A 123 -12.41 4.71 9.01
C ILE A 123 -11.88 3.27 8.88
N LYS A 124 -12.59 2.30 9.47
CA LYS A 124 -12.21 0.87 9.40
C LYS A 124 -12.89 0.12 8.27
N VAL A 125 -14.11 0.55 7.97
CA VAL A 125 -14.95 0.02 6.90
C VAL A 125 -15.43 1.26 6.17
N ILE A 126 -15.09 1.34 4.90
CA ILE A 126 -15.45 2.45 4.01
C ILE A 126 -16.80 2.11 3.40
N SER A 127 -17.64 3.11 3.17
CA SER A 127 -18.95 2.96 2.57
C SER A 127 -19.27 4.10 1.61
N ILE A 128 -20.18 3.84 0.66
CA ILE A 128 -20.76 4.82 -0.25
C ILE A 128 -22.28 4.80 -0.12
N SER A 129 -22.89 5.98 -0.01
CA SER A 129 -24.34 6.11 0.15
C SER A 129 -25.04 6.19 -1.21
N ARG A 130 -26.34 5.88 -1.24
CA ARG A 130 -27.17 6.03 -2.46
C ARG A 130 -27.24 7.48 -2.93
N SER A 131 -27.28 8.45 -2.01
CA SER A 131 -27.30 9.87 -2.36
C SER A 131 -25.99 10.31 -3.00
N ALA A 132 -24.85 9.89 -2.43
CA ALA A 132 -23.55 10.14 -3.05
C ALA A 132 -23.45 9.51 -4.44
N MET A 133 -24.08 8.36 -4.65
CA MET A 133 -24.09 7.74 -5.98
C MET A 133 -24.86 8.57 -7.01
N ALA A 134 -25.96 9.20 -6.59
CA ALA A 134 -26.75 10.07 -7.46
C ALA A 134 -26.01 11.33 -7.92
N ASP A 135 -24.96 11.76 -7.21
CA ASP A 135 -24.16 12.95 -7.55
C ASP A 135 -23.10 12.67 -8.63
N THR A 136 -22.94 11.42 -9.07
CA THR A 136 -21.99 11.05 -10.12
C THR A 136 -22.53 11.30 -11.52
N THR A 137 -21.62 11.49 -12.47
CA THR A 137 -21.97 11.74 -13.87
C THR A 137 -21.42 10.65 -14.79
N MET A 138 -22.20 10.30 -15.81
CA MET A 138 -21.85 9.32 -16.83
C MET A 138 -21.92 9.95 -18.22
N THR A 139 -20.89 9.73 -19.02
CA THR A 139 -20.90 10.05 -20.45
C THR A 139 -20.92 8.74 -21.21
N VAL A 140 -22.02 8.46 -21.92
CA VAL A 140 -22.27 7.15 -22.54
C VAL A 140 -22.35 7.28 -24.06
N PRO A 141 -21.65 6.42 -24.83
CA PRO A 141 -21.68 6.45 -26.29
C PRO A 141 -22.94 5.76 -26.83
N SER A 142 -23.06 5.65 -28.15
CA SER A 142 -24.16 4.93 -28.81
C SER A 142 -24.23 3.45 -28.38
N VAL A 143 -25.43 2.85 -28.38
CA VAL A 143 -25.63 1.44 -27.97
C VAL A 143 -24.77 0.47 -28.81
N ASP A 144 -24.55 0.76 -30.10
CA ASP A 144 -23.69 -0.07 -30.95
C ASP A 144 -22.21 0.01 -30.55
N GLU A 145 -21.75 1.17 -30.12
CA GLU A 145 -20.39 1.34 -29.58
C GLU A 145 -20.26 0.69 -28.20
N GLN A 146 -21.26 0.84 -27.33
CA GLN A 146 -21.33 0.15 -26.04
C GLN A 146 -21.21 -1.38 -26.23
N ARG A 147 -21.88 -1.95 -27.24
CA ARG A 147 -21.81 -3.39 -27.56
C ARG A 147 -20.39 -3.82 -27.95
N GLN A 148 -19.68 -3.00 -28.72
CA GLN A 148 -18.29 -3.27 -29.09
C GLN A 148 -17.35 -3.18 -27.89
N ILE A 149 -17.54 -2.17 -27.03
CA ILE A 149 -16.76 -1.98 -25.80
C ILE A 149 -16.97 -3.17 -24.85
N GLY A 150 -18.21 -3.54 -24.57
CA GLY A 150 -18.55 -4.68 -23.71
C GLY A 150 -17.94 -5.98 -24.23
N ALA A 151 -18.12 -6.29 -25.52
CA ALA A 151 -17.57 -7.49 -26.14
C ALA A 151 -16.03 -7.54 -26.14
N PHE A 152 -15.37 -6.37 -26.22
CA PHE A 152 -13.92 -6.28 -26.13
C PHE A 152 -13.42 -6.63 -24.73
N PHE A 153 -13.97 -6.01 -23.68
CA PHE A 153 -13.55 -6.27 -22.31
C PHE A 153 -13.95 -7.68 -21.82
N ASP A 154 -15.10 -8.21 -22.23
CA ASP A 154 -15.48 -9.60 -21.96
C ASP A 154 -14.49 -10.60 -22.57
N ARG A 155 -13.96 -10.30 -23.77
CA ARG A 155 -12.93 -11.12 -24.41
C ARG A 155 -11.62 -11.05 -23.64
N LEU A 156 -11.23 -9.87 -23.16
CA LEU A 156 -10.05 -9.70 -22.31
C LEU A 156 -10.17 -10.49 -21.02
N ASP A 157 -11.29 -10.38 -20.30
CA ASP A 157 -11.53 -11.13 -19.06
C ASP A 157 -11.53 -12.64 -19.30
N SER A 158 -12.08 -13.08 -20.44
CA SER A 158 -12.04 -14.50 -20.85
C SER A 158 -10.60 -14.96 -21.12
N LEU A 159 -9.77 -14.13 -21.76
CA LEU A 159 -8.35 -14.42 -21.99
C LEU A 159 -7.57 -14.46 -20.68
N ILE A 160 -7.78 -13.49 -19.79
CA ILE A 160 -7.16 -13.46 -18.46
C ILE A 160 -7.54 -14.74 -17.69
N THR A 161 -8.82 -15.09 -17.66
CA THR A 161 -9.30 -16.31 -17.00
C THR A 161 -8.69 -17.58 -17.62
N LEU A 162 -8.59 -17.65 -18.95
CA LEU A 162 -7.97 -18.77 -19.64
C LEU A 162 -6.48 -18.88 -19.32
N HIS A 163 -5.75 -17.77 -19.32
CA HIS A 163 -4.33 -17.74 -19.00
C HIS A 163 -4.07 -18.05 -17.52
N GLN A 164 -4.92 -17.59 -16.61
CA GLN A 164 -4.86 -17.95 -15.20
C GLN A 164 -5.07 -19.46 -15.02
N ARG A 165 -6.08 -20.06 -15.69
CA ARG A 165 -6.27 -21.52 -15.67
C ARG A 165 -5.14 -22.30 -16.31
N LYS A 166 -4.53 -21.78 -17.39
CA LYS A 166 -3.32 -22.38 -17.99
C LYS A 166 -2.14 -22.30 -17.03
N TYR A 167 -1.96 -21.19 -16.33
CA TYR A 167 -0.95 -21.04 -15.29
C TYR A 167 -1.19 -22.03 -14.15
N ASP A 168 -2.42 -22.10 -13.63
CA ASP A 168 -2.82 -23.02 -12.57
C ASP A 168 -2.71 -24.50 -13.03
N GLY A 169 -3.02 -24.79 -14.29
CA GLY A 169 -2.87 -26.12 -14.91
C GLY A 169 -1.45 -26.47 -15.35
N CYS A 170 -0.56 -25.48 -15.47
CA CYS A 170 0.88 -25.63 -15.65
C CYS A 170 1.60 -25.77 -14.31
N THR A 171 0.89 -25.90 -13.19
CA THR A 171 1.48 -26.50 -11.98
C THR A 171 2.00 -27.88 -12.38
N LEU A 172 3.33 -27.95 -12.42
CA LEU A 172 4.10 -29.05 -12.97
C LEU A 172 3.68 -30.37 -12.34
N SER A 173 3.50 -31.41 -13.17
CA SER A 173 3.34 -32.80 -12.71
C SER A 173 4.38 -33.13 -11.62
N PRO A 174 4.01 -33.92 -10.58
CA PRO A 174 4.93 -34.37 -9.52
C PRO A 174 6.22 -35.05 -10.04
N ILE A 175 6.23 -35.46 -11.31
CA ILE A 175 7.37 -36.10 -11.98
C ILE A 175 8.49 -35.11 -12.30
N PHE A 176 8.20 -33.82 -12.54
CA PHE A 176 9.24 -32.82 -12.86
C PHE A 176 10.07 -32.45 -11.62
N PHE A 177 9.47 -32.46 -10.43
CA PHE A 177 10.17 -32.28 -9.15
C PHE A 177 11.24 -33.35 -8.90
N ARG A 178 11.07 -34.55 -9.46
CA ARG A 178 12.00 -35.66 -9.23
C ARG A 178 13.32 -35.52 -10.00
N LYS A 179 13.40 -34.62 -10.99
CA LYS A 179 14.58 -34.47 -11.87
C LYS A 179 15.44 -33.23 -11.59
N VAL A 180 15.00 -32.32 -10.72
CA VAL A 180 15.79 -31.16 -10.24
C VAL A 180 16.47 -31.46 -8.88
N HIS A 181 16.32 -32.69 -8.36
CA HIS A 181 17.12 -33.19 -7.24
C HIS A 181 18.56 -33.47 -7.68
N THR A 182 19.34 -32.41 -7.81
CA THR A 182 20.80 -32.50 -7.74
C THR A 182 21.27 -31.45 -6.73
N MET A 183 21.62 -31.94 -5.54
CA MET A 183 22.20 -31.23 -4.38
C MET A 183 21.26 -30.38 -3.51
N GLN A 184 20.07 -30.91 -3.16
CA GLN A 184 19.33 -30.47 -1.98
C GLN A 184 19.21 -31.64 -1.01
N GLU A 185 19.55 -31.40 0.27
CA GLU A 185 19.22 -32.32 1.36
C GLU A 185 17.71 -32.59 1.31
N ASN A 186 17.31 -33.85 1.42
CA ASN A 186 15.89 -34.20 1.46
C ASN A 186 15.32 -33.68 2.78
N ILE A 187 14.67 -32.51 2.75
CA ILE A 187 13.91 -31.99 3.88
C ILE A 187 12.76 -32.94 4.15
N THR A 188 12.61 -33.33 5.40
CA THR A 188 11.49 -34.14 5.90
C THR A 188 10.89 -33.46 7.13
N SER A 189 9.77 -33.99 7.65
CA SER A 189 9.18 -33.50 8.90
C SER A 189 10.16 -33.58 10.10
N GLU A 190 11.17 -34.45 10.02
CA GLU A 190 12.21 -34.61 11.04
C GLU A 190 13.35 -33.60 10.92
N SER A 191 13.42 -32.85 9.80
CA SER A 191 14.44 -31.82 9.61
C SER A 191 14.21 -30.64 10.54
N LEU A 192 15.30 -29.96 10.91
CA LEU A 192 15.27 -28.77 11.75
C LEU A 192 14.67 -27.59 10.98
N PHE A 193 13.86 -26.78 11.65
CA PHE A 193 13.23 -25.61 11.02
C PHE A 193 14.25 -24.57 10.56
N CYS A 194 15.38 -24.43 11.28
CA CYS A 194 16.44 -23.49 10.91
C CYS A 194 17.10 -23.84 9.57
N ASP A 195 17.32 -25.13 9.30
CA ASP A 195 17.88 -25.64 8.05
C ASP A 195 16.88 -25.51 6.91
N TYR A 196 15.62 -25.88 7.16
CA TYR A 196 14.53 -25.65 6.20
C TYR A 196 14.41 -24.17 5.83
N TYR A 197 14.41 -23.26 6.81
CA TYR A 197 14.31 -21.83 6.55
C TYR A 197 15.49 -21.32 5.71
N ALA A 198 16.71 -21.80 5.98
CA ALA A 198 17.89 -21.46 5.19
C ALA A 198 17.75 -21.90 3.73
N GLN A 199 17.29 -23.13 3.50
CA GLN A 199 17.02 -23.66 2.15
C GLN A 199 15.88 -22.90 1.47
N TRP A 200 14.82 -22.57 2.19
CA TRP A 200 13.69 -21.80 1.69
C TRP A 200 14.12 -20.39 1.25
N VAL A 201 14.94 -19.70 2.05
CA VAL A 201 15.49 -18.39 1.68
C VAL A 201 16.35 -18.49 0.42
N ARG A 202 17.24 -19.49 0.33
CA ARG A 202 18.07 -19.74 -0.87
C ARG A 202 17.21 -20.01 -2.10
N THR A 203 16.15 -20.79 -1.96
CA THR A 203 15.32 -21.24 -3.08
C THR A 203 14.38 -20.13 -3.58
N TYR A 204 13.72 -19.40 -2.68
CA TYR A 204 12.63 -18.51 -3.04
C TYR A 204 12.95 -17.02 -2.94
N LYS A 205 14.02 -16.63 -2.23
CA LYS A 205 14.37 -15.22 -2.00
C LYS A 205 15.65 -14.81 -2.71
N GLU A 206 16.64 -15.68 -2.81
CA GLU A 206 17.90 -15.36 -3.47
C GLU A 206 17.69 -15.03 -4.95
N GLY A 207 18.25 -13.90 -5.41
CA GLY A 207 18.03 -13.37 -6.77
C GLY A 207 16.65 -12.72 -7.01
N ALA A 208 15.63 -12.98 -6.18
CA ALA A 208 14.28 -12.46 -6.36
C ALA A 208 14.00 -11.14 -5.60
N ILE A 209 14.80 -10.81 -4.58
CA ILE A 209 14.62 -9.61 -3.75
C ILE A 209 15.89 -8.77 -3.67
N ARG A 210 15.74 -7.48 -3.36
CA ARG A 210 16.87 -6.55 -3.15
C ARG A 210 17.75 -6.99 -1.96
N ASP A 211 19.06 -6.75 -2.05
CA ASP A 211 20.05 -7.14 -1.02
C ASP A 211 19.72 -6.64 0.39
N VAL A 212 19.19 -5.42 0.50
CA VAL A 212 18.77 -4.86 1.80
C VAL A 212 17.65 -5.68 2.44
N THR A 213 16.73 -6.21 1.63
CA THR A 213 15.66 -7.10 2.10
C THR A 213 16.24 -8.48 2.44
N MET A 214 17.18 -8.98 1.62
CA MET A 214 17.89 -10.24 1.88
C MET A 214 18.64 -10.21 3.22
N GLY A 215 19.26 -9.09 3.56
CA GLY A 215 19.91 -8.90 4.86
C GLY A 215 18.97 -9.13 6.05
N LYS A 216 17.66 -8.83 5.92
CA LYS A 216 16.67 -9.11 6.96
C LYS A 216 16.41 -10.60 7.11
N TYR A 217 16.26 -11.33 6.01
CA TYR A 217 16.10 -12.79 6.02
C TYR A 217 17.30 -13.50 6.64
N ARG A 218 18.53 -13.05 6.31
CA ARG A 218 19.77 -13.57 6.93
C ARG A 218 19.84 -13.29 8.44
N LEU A 219 19.43 -12.10 8.87
CA LEU A 219 19.34 -11.77 10.30
C LEU A 219 18.32 -12.67 11.01
N THR A 220 17.15 -12.88 10.40
CA THR A 220 16.11 -13.78 10.91
C THR A 220 16.63 -15.21 11.02
N GLN A 221 17.33 -15.73 10.01
CA GLN A 221 17.98 -17.03 10.05
C GLN A 221 18.95 -17.17 11.23
N SER A 222 19.81 -16.17 11.46
CA SER A 222 20.73 -16.17 12.62
C SER A 222 19.99 -16.23 13.96
N TRP A 223 18.84 -15.55 14.07
CA TRP A 223 18.00 -15.61 15.27
C TRP A 223 17.28 -16.94 15.42
N LEU A 224 16.86 -17.59 14.34
CA LEU A 224 16.27 -18.92 14.39
C LEU A 224 17.27 -19.94 14.94
N SER A 225 18.51 -19.94 14.44
CA SER A 225 19.59 -20.79 14.96
C SER A 225 19.90 -20.53 16.44
N LYS A 226 19.64 -19.32 16.94
CA LYS A 226 19.87 -18.97 18.35
C LYS A 226 18.70 -19.36 19.27
N LEU A 227 17.47 -19.23 18.79
CA LEU A 227 16.26 -19.40 19.61
C LEU A 227 15.71 -20.83 19.57
N ILE A 228 15.81 -21.50 18.43
CA ILE A 228 15.24 -22.82 18.19
C ILE A 228 16.21 -23.74 17.40
N PRO A 229 17.45 -23.94 17.88
CA PRO A 229 18.45 -24.72 17.14
C PRO A 229 18.01 -26.16 16.86
N GLU A 230 17.25 -26.78 17.77
CA GLU A 230 16.89 -28.20 17.71
C GLU A 230 15.41 -28.45 17.35
N LEU A 231 14.65 -27.40 17.00
CA LEU A 231 13.21 -27.55 16.75
C LEU A 231 12.97 -28.16 15.36
N ARG A 232 12.35 -29.34 15.33
CA ARG A 232 11.95 -30.02 14.09
C ARG A 232 10.69 -29.40 13.49
N LEU A 233 10.51 -29.60 12.19
CA LEU A 233 9.29 -29.19 11.49
C LEU A 233 8.03 -29.86 12.05
N ALA A 234 8.10 -31.16 12.35
CA ALA A 234 6.99 -31.93 12.93
C ALA A 234 6.52 -31.38 14.30
N ASP A 235 7.47 -30.83 15.07
CA ASP A 235 7.24 -30.31 16.42
C ASP A 235 6.84 -28.82 16.42
N MET A 236 6.74 -28.18 15.24
CA MET A 236 6.35 -26.78 15.11
C MET A 236 4.84 -26.60 15.29
N ASP A 237 4.39 -26.69 16.53
CA ASP A 237 3.01 -26.39 16.91
C ASP A 237 2.81 -24.92 17.30
N ARG A 238 1.56 -24.56 17.61
CA ARG A 238 1.20 -23.18 18.01
C ARG A 238 1.92 -22.73 19.28
N THR A 239 2.23 -23.64 20.20
CA THR A 239 2.90 -23.33 21.46
C THR A 239 4.38 -23.08 21.23
N ALA A 240 5.06 -23.97 20.48
CA ALA A 240 6.45 -23.82 20.08
C ALA A 240 6.66 -22.52 19.29
N TYR A 241 5.76 -22.22 18.35
CA TYR A 241 5.80 -20.97 17.59
C TYR A 241 5.60 -19.72 18.48
N GLN A 242 4.66 -19.76 19.41
CA GLN A 242 4.46 -18.65 20.34
C GLN A 242 5.66 -18.46 21.27
N GLN A 243 6.34 -19.54 21.67
CA GLN A 243 7.59 -19.48 22.45
C GLN A 243 8.74 -18.86 21.63
N LEU A 244 8.90 -19.22 20.36
CA LEU A 244 9.85 -18.57 19.45
C LEU A 244 9.62 -17.05 19.38
N ILE A 245 8.38 -16.62 19.14
CA ILE A 245 8.03 -15.21 19.08
C ILE A 245 8.29 -14.50 20.42
N ASN A 246 7.96 -15.14 21.54
CA ASN A 246 8.23 -14.59 22.87
C ASN A 246 9.73 -14.46 23.15
N GLY A 247 10.55 -15.44 22.76
CA GLY A 247 12.01 -15.39 22.88
C GLY A 247 12.61 -14.23 22.10
N TYR A 248 12.15 -14.01 20.87
CA TYR A 248 12.58 -12.85 20.07
C TYR A 248 12.13 -11.51 20.69
N ALA A 249 10.90 -11.46 21.22
CA ALA A 249 10.29 -10.29 21.83
C ALA A 249 11.00 -9.80 23.12
N GLN A 250 11.75 -10.67 23.81
CA GLN A 250 12.54 -10.27 24.99
C GLN A 250 13.62 -9.24 24.63
N HIS A 251 14.16 -9.32 23.40
CA HIS A 251 15.27 -8.47 22.96
C HIS A 251 14.82 -7.30 22.08
N HIS A 252 13.60 -7.32 21.57
CA HIS A 252 13.13 -6.42 20.52
C HIS A 252 11.82 -5.72 20.85
N GLU A 253 11.63 -4.52 20.28
CA GLU A 253 10.36 -3.81 20.38
C GLU A 253 9.27 -4.52 19.56
N ARG A 254 8.02 -4.27 19.89
CA ARG A 254 6.86 -4.95 19.29
C ARG A 254 6.87 -4.93 17.76
N GLN A 255 7.24 -3.80 17.14
CA GLN A 255 7.27 -3.70 15.68
C GLN A 255 8.35 -4.61 15.07
N THR A 256 9.53 -4.68 15.67
CA THR A 256 10.60 -5.55 15.20
C THR A 256 10.23 -7.03 15.37
N THR A 257 9.54 -7.39 16.45
CA THR A 257 8.97 -8.74 16.61
C THR A 257 7.92 -9.05 15.54
N MET A 258 7.06 -8.09 15.19
CA MET A 258 6.09 -8.25 14.12
C MET A 258 6.78 -8.48 12.76
N ASP A 259 7.84 -7.72 12.47
CA ASP A 259 8.60 -7.88 11.24
C ASP A 259 9.31 -9.25 11.18
N PHE A 260 9.82 -9.75 12.31
CA PHE A 260 10.38 -11.11 12.42
C PHE A 260 9.31 -12.17 12.14
N HIS A 261 8.12 -12.03 12.75
CA HIS A 261 6.96 -12.88 12.48
C HIS A 261 6.61 -12.92 10.98
N HIS A 262 6.53 -11.77 10.31
CA HIS A 262 6.21 -11.73 8.88
C HIS A 262 7.28 -12.40 8.00
N GLN A 263 8.56 -12.31 8.37
CA GLN A 263 9.67 -12.92 7.63
C GLN A 263 9.70 -14.45 7.73
N ILE A 264 9.26 -15.01 8.85
CA ILE A 264 9.21 -16.47 9.05
C ILE A 264 7.88 -17.07 8.59
N LYS A 265 6.80 -16.28 8.62
CA LYS A 265 5.45 -16.75 8.26
C LYS A 265 5.38 -17.34 6.85
N GLY A 266 6.05 -16.72 5.87
CA GLY A 266 6.08 -17.24 4.50
C GLY A 266 6.59 -18.69 4.43
N ALA A 267 7.75 -18.95 5.03
CA ALA A 267 8.33 -20.29 5.08
C ALA A 267 7.44 -21.29 5.83
N ILE A 268 6.77 -20.86 6.91
CA ILE A 268 5.88 -21.73 7.67
C ILE A 268 4.65 -22.13 6.86
N LEU A 269 4.05 -21.19 6.12
CA LEU A 269 2.88 -21.50 5.29
C LEU A 269 3.26 -22.47 4.17
N ASP A 270 4.40 -22.28 3.52
CA ASP A 270 4.89 -23.20 2.49
C ASP A 270 5.16 -24.60 3.09
N ALA A 271 5.74 -24.69 4.29
CA ALA A 271 5.94 -25.96 4.99
C ALA A 271 4.63 -26.65 5.41
N VAL A 272 3.57 -25.89 5.68
CA VAL A 272 2.23 -26.44 5.94
C VAL A 272 1.63 -27.00 4.66
N ASP A 273 1.74 -26.26 3.55
CA ASP A 273 1.23 -26.69 2.24
C ASP A 273 1.97 -27.93 1.70
N GLU A 274 3.27 -28.06 2.01
CA GLU A 274 4.10 -29.24 1.72
C GLU A 274 3.83 -30.42 2.67
N GLY A 275 3.01 -30.24 3.71
CA GLY A 275 2.68 -31.28 4.70
C GLY A 275 3.81 -31.58 5.69
N LEU A 276 4.85 -30.76 5.75
CA LEU A 276 5.96 -30.88 6.70
C LEU A 276 5.56 -30.41 8.12
N ILE A 277 4.65 -29.41 8.19
CA ILE A 277 4.04 -28.93 9.42
C ILE A 277 2.55 -29.31 9.40
N PRO A 278 2.03 -30.05 10.39
CA PRO A 278 0.66 -30.55 10.34
C PRO A 278 -0.44 -29.49 10.27
N ARG A 279 -0.24 -28.32 10.88
CA ARG A 279 -1.23 -27.23 10.97
C ARG A 279 -0.53 -25.88 11.11
N ASP A 280 -1.09 -24.83 10.52
CA ASP A 280 -0.58 -23.46 10.63
C ASP A 280 -0.45 -23.00 12.11
N PRO A 281 0.79 -22.91 12.63
CA PRO A 281 1.05 -22.49 14.02
C PRO A 281 1.04 -20.97 14.17
N THR A 282 1.00 -20.22 13.06
CA THR A 282 1.06 -18.75 13.04
C THR A 282 -0.29 -18.10 13.33
N ARG A 283 -1.38 -18.87 13.24
CA ARG A 283 -2.74 -18.39 13.45
C ARG A 283 -2.95 -17.88 14.88
N LYS A 284 -3.48 -16.66 15.00
CA LYS A 284 -3.75 -15.97 16.28
C LYS A 284 -2.51 -15.87 17.18
N VAL A 285 -1.33 -15.69 16.58
CA VAL A 285 -0.10 -15.41 17.34
C VAL A 285 -0.22 -14.06 18.05
N ILE A 286 0.28 -14.00 19.27
CA ILE A 286 0.31 -12.76 20.06
C ILE A 286 1.68 -12.13 19.93
N ILE A 287 1.74 -10.96 19.29
CA ILE A 287 2.98 -10.20 19.13
C ILE A 287 3.20 -9.31 20.37
N LYS A 288 4.29 -9.59 21.09
CA LYS A 288 4.80 -8.80 22.21
C LYS A 288 6.14 -8.16 21.84
N GLY A 289 6.63 -7.28 22.70
CA GLY A 289 7.98 -6.74 22.61
C GLY A 289 8.35 -5.99 23.87
N LYS A 290 9.63 -5.69 24.03
CA LYS A 290 10.10 -4.81 25.11
C LYS A 290 9.46 -3.43 25.00
N GLN A 291 9.40 -2.74 26.14
CA GLN A 291 8.89 -1.37 26.21
C GLN A 291 9.64 -0.49 25.21
N PRO A 292 8.93 0.31 24.38
CA PRO A 292 9.56 1.22 23.46
C PRO A 292 10.46 2.18 24.21
N ARG A 293 11.67 2.44 23.70
CA ARG A 293 12.46 3.56 24.22
C ARG A 293 11.71 4.88 23.96
N ILE A 294 11.90 5.86 24.85
CA ILE A 294 11.37 7.22 24.63
C ILE A 294 11.87 7.69 23.26
N LYS A 295 10.92 7.90 22.33
CA LYS A 295 11.26 8.31 20.97
C LYS A 295 11.69 9.76 21.02
N LYS A 296 12.83 10.07 20.41
CA LYS A 296 13.28 11.46 20.23
C LYS A 296 12.23 12.24 19.42
N MET A 297 12.13 13.54 19.70
CA MET A 297 11.35 14.46 18.89
C MET A 297 11.78 14.34 17.42
N LYS A 298 10.80 14.27 16.51
CA LYS A 298 11.05 13.91 15.11
C LYS A 298 11.06 15.10 14.16
N TYR A 299 10.71 16.29 14.63
CA TYR A 299 10.59 17.48 13.82
C TYR A 299 10.92 18.72 14.64
N LEU A 300 11.23 19.82 13.95
CA LEU A 300 11.39 21.16 14.52
C LEU A 300 10.11 21.97 14.28
N ASN A 301 9.81 22.93 15.15
CA ASN A 301 8.81 23.94 14.86
C ASN A 301 9.36 25.00 13.88
N GLN A 302 8.53 25.97 13.47
CA GLN A 302 8.91 26.98 12.48
C GLN A 302 10.09 27.85 12.92
N PHE A 303 10.10 28.31 14.17
CA PHE A 303 11.16 29.16 14.72
C PHE A 303 12.46 28.39 14.87
N GLU A 304 12.39 27.16 15.38
CA GLU A 304 13.53 26.26 15.50
C GLU A 304 14.15 25.91 14.14
N LEU A 305 13.32 25.64 13.13
CA LEU A 305 13.81 25.39 11.78
C LEU A 305 14.50 26.64 11.20
N HIS A 306 13.91 27.83 11.35
CA HIS A 306 14.53 29.07 10.88
C HIS A 306 15.88 29.33 11.55
N ALA A 307 15.98 29.14 12.87
CA ALA A 307 17.23 29.26 13.58
C ALA A 307 18.29 28.27 13.07
N MET A 308 17.91 27.00 12.87
CA MET A 308 18.82 25.98 12.35
C MET A 308 19.27 26.27 10.91
N LEU A 309 18.37 26.73 10.04
CA LEU A 309 18.71 27.10 8.66
C LEU A 309 19.61 28.33 8.58
N ALA A 310 19.50 29.26 9.54
CA ALA A 310 20.34 30.45 9.60
C ALA A 310 21.79 30.14 10.05
N ASP A 311 22.03 29.01 10.71
CA ASP A 311 23.36 28.54 11.13
C ASP A 311 24.10 27.75 10.03
N LEU A 312 23.45 27.47 8.89
CA LEU A 312 24.07 26.75 7.78
C LEU A 312 25.16 27.59 7.09
N ASP A 313 26.29 26.96 6.77
CA ASP A 313 27.40 27.58 6.03
C ASP A 313 27.27 27.27 4.53
N LEU A 314 26.54 28.15 3.82
CA LEU A 314 26.24 28.02 2.40
C LEU A 314 27.33 28.66 1.53
N GLY A 315 28.49 28.01 1.47
CA GLY A 315 29.60 28.42 0.59
C GLY A 315 29.31 28.20 -0.91
N ASP A 316 30.30 28.51 -1.75
CA ASP A 316 30.19 28.45 -3.22
C ASP A 316 30.23 27.02 -3.79
N GLU A 317 30.55 26.02 -2.96
CA GLU A 317 30.65 24.61 -3.36
C GLU A 317 29.54 23.76 -2.72
N ALA A 318 29.17 22.67 -3.40
CA ALA A 318 28.16 21.75 -2.91
C ALA A 318 28.63 21.11 -1.58
N SER A 319 27.81 21.22 -0.54
CA SER A 319 28.15 20.79 0.82
C SER A 319 26.99 20.02 1.48
N TRP A 320 27.25 19.46 2.65
CA TRP A 320 26.18 18.87 3.48
C TRP A 320 25.13 19.90 3.91
N ASP A 321 25.53 21.16 4.07
CA ASP A 321 24.67 22.26 4.48
C ASP A 321 23.68 22.62 3.35
N TRP A 322 24.16 22.63 2.10
CA TRP A 322 23.29 22.72 0.92
C TRP A 322 22.30 21.55 0.83
N LEU A 323 22.75 20.32 1.12
CA LEU A 323 21.85 19.15 1.14
C LEU A 323 20.80 19.25 2.27
N ILE A 324 21.19 19.74 3.45
CA ILE A 324 20.29 19.96 4.59
C ILE A 324 19.23 21.00 4.22
N LEU A 325 19.63 22.15 3.68
CA LEU A 325 18.73 23.21 3.20
C LEU A 325 17.74 22.64 2.18
N LEU A 326 18.25 21.91 1.18
CA LEU A 326 17.43 21.35 0.13
C LEU A 326 16.38 20.38 0.70
N ILE A 327 16.76 19.44 1.56
CA ILE A 327 15.84 18.50 2.19
C ILE A 327 14.81 19.22 3.05
N ALA A 328 15.22 20.23 3.82
CA ALA A 328 14.33 21.03 4.66
C ALA A 328 13.25 21.77 3.86
N LYS A 329 13.59 22.28 2.66
CA LYS A 329 12.68 23.03 1.77
C LYS A 329 11.80 22.15 0.89
N THR A 330 12.21 20.91 0.64
CA THR A 330 11.57 20.02 -0.36
C THR A 330 10.90 18.80 0.23
N GLY A 331 11.35 18.30 1.39
CA GLY A 331 10.88 17.06 2.01
C GLY A 331 11.37 15.79 1.30
N LEU A 332 12.47 15.87 0.53
CA LEU A 332 13.06 14.70 -0.12
C LEU A 332 13.55 13.64 0.89
N ARG A 333 13.58 12.38 0.46
CA ARG A 333 14.33 11.36 1.20
C ARG A 333 15.83 11.59 1.00
N PHE A 334 16.64 11.18 1.98
CA PHE A 334 18.10 11.29 1.89
C PHE A 334 18.67 10.66 0.60
N SER A 335 18.25 9.43 0.25
CA SER A 335 18.70 8.78 -0.99
C SER A 335 18.19 9.44 -2.27
N GLU A 336 17.05 10.14 -2.21
CA GLU A 336 16.53 10.94 -3.34
C GLU A 336 17.41 12.18 -3.52
N ALA A 337 17.72 12.91 -2.43
CA ALA A 337 18.58 14.09 -2.47
C ALA A 337 20.01 13.78 -2.96
N LEU A 338 20.59 12.65 -2.54
CA LEU A 338 21.89 12.20 -3.04
C LEU A 338 21.88 11.84 -4.53
N GLY A 339 20.71 11.47 -5.07
CA GLY A 339 20.55 11.07 -6.47
C GLY A 339 20.34 12.24 -7.44
N LEU A 340 20.31 13.48 -6.95
CA LEU A 340 20.06 14.65 -7.79
C LEU A 340 21.28 15.03 -8.61
N THR A 341 21.04 15.39 -9.87
CA THR A 341 22.02 15.96 -10.80
C THR A 341 21.56 17.37 -11.22
N PRO A 342 22.44 18.24 -11.75
CA PRO A 342 22.02 19.56 -12.24
C PRO A 342 20.87 19.49 -13.27
N ASP A 343 20.83 18.45 -14.12
CA ASP A 343 19.76 18.24 -15.10
C ASP A 343 18.37 17.95 -14.51
N ASP A 344 18.28 17.62 -13.22
CA ASP A 344 16.99 17.44 -12.57
C ASP A 344 16.29 18.77 -12.23
N PHE A 345 17.00 19.90 -12.33
CA PHE A 345 16.49 21.23 -12.03
C PHE A 345 16.02 21.97 -13.28
N ASP A 346 14.74 22.31 -13.31
CA ASP A 346 14.15 23.20 -14.30
C ASP A 346 14.00 24.59 -13.68
N PHE A 347 15.04 25.42 -13.86
CA PHE A 347 15.08 26.77 -13.30
C PHE A 347 14.02 27.71 -13.91
N ALA A 348 13.62 27.49 -15.16
CA ALA A 348 12.62 28.30 -15.84
C ALA A 348 11.23 28.09 -15.24
N HIS A 349 10.88 26.84 -14.94
CA HIS A 349 9.60 26.49 -14.32
C HIS A 349 9.67 26.36 -12.80
N GLN A 350 10.82 26.62 -12.18
CA GLN A 350 11.07 26.49 -10.74
C GLN A 350 10.73 25.09 -10.18
N THR A 351 11.06 24.04 -10.94
CA THR A 351 10.76 22.65 -10.53
C THR A 351 12.01 21.79 -10.39
N LEU A 352 11.94 20.84 -9.46
CA LEU A 352 12.90 19.76 -9.28
C LEU A 352 12.25 18.43 -9.62
N SER A 353 12.84 17.70 -10.55
CA SER A 353 12.40 16.36 -10.93
C SER A 353 13.05 15.30 -10.05
N VAL A 354 12.23 14.42 -9.46
CA VAL A 354 12.68 13.31 -8.63
C VAL A 354 12.25 12.02 -9.32
N SER A 355 13.19 11.28 -9.88
CA SER A 355 12.94 10.01 -10.59
C SER A 355 13.90 8.89 -10.20
N LYS A 356 15.00 9.24 -9.53
CA LYS A 356 16.12 8.36 -9.19
C LYS A 356 16.60 8.57 -7.76
N THR A 357 17.35 7.60 -7.26
CA THR A 357 18.01 7.63 -5.95
C THR A 357 19.45 7.20 -6.09
N TRP A 358 20.30 7.54 -5.11
CA TRP A 358 21.67 7.04 -5.04
C TRP A 358 21.79 5.88 -4.04
N ASP A 359 22.39 4.76 -4.47
CA ASP A 359 22.65 3.61 -3.59
C ASP A 359 23.91 3.79 -2.73
N TYR A 360 23.79 4.63 -1.71
CA TYR A 360 24.87 4.88 -0.76
C TYR A 360 25.16 3.71 0.18
N LYS A 361 24.34 2.65 0.20
CA LYS A 361 24.52 1.51 1.11
C LYS A 361 25.37 0.38 0.54
N ASN A 362 25.39 0.24 -0.78
CA ASN A 362 26.16 -0.78 -1.48
C ASN A 362 27.28 -0.16 -2.33
N SER A 363 27.29 -0.45 -3.63
CA SER A 363 28.33 -0.11 -4.60
C SER A 363 28.34 1.36 -5.03
N GLY A 364 27.36 2.17 -4.61
CA GLY A 364 27.08 3.46 -5.24
C GLY A 364 26.30 3.32 -6.55
N GLY A 365 26.00 4.45 -7.18
CA GLY A 365 25.30 4.51 -8.46
C GLY A 365 23.82 4.87 -8.35
N PHE A 366 23.23 5.19 -9.50
CA PHE A 366 21.82 5.53 -9.62
C PHE A 366 20.95 4.26 -9.62
N VAL A 367 19.87 4.31 -8.84
CA VAL A 367 18.85 3.26 -8.76
C VAL A 367 17.46 3.90 -8.89
N PRO A 368 16.51 3.29 -9.62
CA PRO A 368 15.16 3.80 -9.73
C PRO A 368 14.51 3.95 -8.35
N THR A 369 13.58 4.91 -8.24
CA THR A 369 12.81 5.09 -7.01
C THR A 369 12.04 3.81 -6.65
N LYS A 370 11.82 3.60 -5.34
CA LYS A 370 11.19 2.36 -4.84
C LYS A 370 9.79 2.09 -5.41
N ASN A 371 9.00 3.15 -5.62
CA ASN A 371 7.62 3.10 -6.06
C ASN A 371 7.39 4.12 -7.19
N GLU A 372 6.43 3.89 -8.08
CA GLU A 372 6.05 4.88 -9.11
C GLU A 372 5.60 6.20 -8.49
N SER A 373 4.88 6.16 -7.36
CA SER A 373 4.46 7.34 -6.61
C SER A 373 5.61 8.24 -6.13
N SER A 374 6.85 7.73 -6.13
CA SER A 374 8.03 8.53 -5.79
C SER A 374 8.53 9.37 -6.96
N VAL A 375 8.16 9.03 -8.20
CA VAL A 375 8.47 9.82 -9.39
C VAL A 375 7.57 11.06 -9.40
N ARG A 376 8.16 12.25 -9.23
CA ARG A 376 7.39 13.49 -9.05
C ARG A 376 8.20 14.73 -9.40
N LYS A 377 7.49 15.84 -9.65
CA LYS A 377 8.07 17.18 -9.69
C LYS A 377 7.75 17.95 -8.41
N VAL A 378 8.75 18.59 -7.84
CA VAL A 378 8.64 19.40 -6.62
C VAL A 378 8.84 20.86 -6.98
N GLN A 379 7.83 21.70 -6.72
CA GLN A 379 7.94 23.15 -6.86
C GLN A 379 8.93 23.71 -5.82
N LEU A 380 9.83 24.57 -6.28
CA LEU A 380 10.88 25.24 -5.50
C LEU A 380 10.56 26.73 -5.37
N ASP A 381 10.96 27.33 -4.25
CA ASP A 381 10.85 28.78 -4.10
C ASP A 381 11.93 29.51 -4.90
N TRP A 382 11.63 30.73 -5.34
CA TRP A 382 12.51 31.52 -6.21
C TRP A 382 13.87 31.83 -5.57
N GLN A 383 13.94 31.96 -4.24
CA GLN A 383 15.21 32.25 -3.54
C GLN A 383 16.14 31.03 -3.63
N LEU A 384 15.60 29.84 -3.39
CA LEU A 384 16.33 28.58 -3.53
C LEU A 384 16.78 28.33 -4.97
N ILE A 385 15.94 28.64 -5.96
CA ILE A 385 16.33 28.56 -7.38
C ILE A 385 17.51 29.48 -7.68
N MET A 386 17.44 30.74 -7.25
CA MET A 386 18.52 31.71 -7.50
C MET A 386 19.84 31.24 -6.87
N GLN A 387 19.80 30.78 -5.63
CA GLN A 387 20.94 30.22 -4.90
C GLN A 387 21.53 29.00 -5.60
N LEU A 388 20.69 28.02 -5.98
CA LEU A 388 21.14 26.81 -6.67
C LEU A 388 21.66 27.08 -8.08
N SER A 389 21.12 28.08 -8.79
CA SER A 389 21.59 28.41 -10.14
C SER A 389 23.07 28.84 -10.16
N GLY A 390 23.53 29.52 -9.11
CA GLY A 390 24.94 29.86 -8.93
C GLY A 390 25.78 28.62 -8.60
N LEU A 391 25.34 27.86 -7.60
CA LEU A 391 26.02 26.65 -7.12
C LEU A 391 26.23 25.60 -8.21
N LEU A 392 25.20 25.37 -9.03
CA LEU A 392 25.17 24.26 -10.01
C LEU A 392 25.83 24.63 -11.35
N LYS A 393 26.16 25.91 -11.57
CA LYS A 393 26.62 26.44 -12.87
C LYS A 393 27.84 25.71 -13.45
N ASN A 394 28.77 25.32 -12.59
CA ASN A 394 30.05 24.71 -13.00
C ASN A 394 30.12 23.21 -12.69
N LEU A 395 29.00 22.61 -12.24
CA LEU A 395 28.96 21.18 -11.93
C LEU A 395 28.63 20.36 -13.18
N PRO A 396 29.17 19.13 -13.29
CA PRO A 396 28.79 18.22 -14.37
C PRO A 396 27.30 17.87 -14.31
N HIS A 397 26.61 18.06 -15.43
CA HIS A 397 25.15 17.95 -15.59
C HIS A 397 24.56 16.56 -15.26
N ASP A 398 25.34 15.51 -15.49
CA ASP A 398 24.96 14.10 -15.36
C ASP A 398 25.46 13.44 -14.06
N LYS A 399 26.22 14.15 -13.23
CA LYS A 399 26.80 13.62 -12.00
C LYS A 399 26.02 14.04 -10.75
N PRO A 400 26.02 13.19 -9.70
CA PRO A 400 25.36 13.54 -8.44
C PRO A 400 26.01 14.77 -7.80
N ILE A 401 25.19 15.71 -7.34
CA ILE A 401 25.63 17.00 -6.78
C ILE A 401 26.39 16.82 -5.46
N PHE A 402 25.92 15.91 -4.59
CA PHE A 402 26.37 15.77 -3.20
C PHE A 402 27.19 14.51 -2.92
N VAL A 403 27.66 13.81 -3.96
CA VAL A 403 28.35 12.52 -3.80
C VAL A 403 29.78 12.62 -4.33
N HIS A 404 30.72 12.65 -3.40
CA HIS A 404 32.16 12.61 -3.69
C HIS A 404 32.76 11.37 -3.01
N GLY A 405 32.55 10.20 -3.64
CA GLY A 405 32.98 8.91 -3.10
C GLY A 405 31.94 8.26 -2.18
N LYS A 406 32.41 7.59 -1.12
CA LYS A 406 31.53 6.80 -0.23
C LYS A 406 30.80 7.70 0.75
N VAL A 407 29.47 7.64 0.73
CA VAL A 407 28.59 8.47 1.55
C VAL A 407 28.02 7.66 2.71
N TYR A 408 28.03 8.23 3.91
CA TYR A 408 27.39 7.67 5.09
C TYR A 408 26.30 8.59 5.60
N ASN A 409 25.13 8.02 5.91
CA ASN A 409 24.02 8.78 6.50
C ASN A 409 24.42 9.41 7.85
N SER A 410 25.30 8.75 8.63
CA SER A 410 25.80 9.30 9.89
C SER A 410 26.47 10.67 9.69
N THR A 411 27.29 10.83 8.65
CA THR A 411 27.99 12.09 8.36
C THR A 411 27.03 13.26 8.22
N ALA A 412 25.98 13.13 7.42
CA ALA A 412 24.97 14.17 7.26
C ALA A 412 24.18 14.44 8.56
N ASN A 413 23.90 13.40 9.37
CA ASN A 413 23.25 13.57 10.67
C ASN A 413 24.17 14.24 11.69
N ASP A 414 25.47 13.97 11.67
CA ASP A 414 26.45 14.59 12.56
C ASP A 414 26.63 16.08 12.24
N VAL A 415 26.62 16.45 10.96
CA VAL A 415 26.58 17.85 10.50
C VAL A 415 25.31 18.54 11.01
N LEU A 416 24.13 17.98 10.72
CA LEU A 416 22.86 18.51 11.20
C LEU A 416 22.82 18.64 12.73
N ALA A 417 23.33 17.65 13.45
CA ALA A 417 23.37 17.67 14.91
C ALA A 417 24.27 18.77 15.47
N ARG A 418 25.33 19.18 14.75
CA ARG A 418 26.15 20.34 15.13
C ARG A 418 25.33 21.63 15.02
N HIS A 419 24.69 21.87 13.87
CA HIS A 419 23.84 23.05 13.70
C HIS A 419 22.72 23.12 14.74
N CYS A 420 22.02 22.01 14.98
CA CYS A 420 20.99 21.98 16.01
C CYS A 420 21.52 22.37 17.40
N LYS A 421 22.73 21.93 17.77
CA LYS A 421 23.34 22.26 19.07
C LYS A 421 23.83 23.70 19.14
N ASN A 422 24.35 24.25 18.04
CA ASN A 422 24.86 25.62 17.98
C ASN A 422 23.77 26.65 18.27
N VAL A 423 22.54 26.39 17.80
CA VAL A 423 21.39 27.28 18.00
C VAL A 423 20.42 26.81 19.09
N ASP A 424 20.83 25.85 19.92
CA ASP A 424 20.05 25.31 21.05
C ASP A 424 18.62 24.83 20.68
N VAL A 425 18.51 24.05 19.60
CA VAL A 425 17.25 23.41 19.17
C VAL A 425 17.32 21.88 19.29
N PRO A 426 16.17 21.18 19.34
CA PRO A 426 16.15 19.72 19.43
C PRO A 426 16.95 19.03 18.31
N VAL A 427 17.84 18.12 18.67
CA VAL A 427 18.60 17.35 17.66
C VAL A 427 17.70 16.34 16.96
N ILE A 428 17.39 16.63 15.69
CA ILE A 428 16.65 15.74 14.79
C ILE A 428 17.59 15.01 13.82
N SER A 429 17.03 14.08 13.04
CA SER A 429 17.75 13.41 11.95
C SER A 429 17.47 14.09 10.62
N ILE A 430 18.23 13.77 9.57
CA ILE A 430 17.95 14.18 8.18
C ILE A 430 16.53 13.75 7.76
N HIS A 431 16.06 12.58 8.20
CA HIS A 431 14.67 12.18 7.97
C HIS A 431 13.67 13.03 8.77
N GLY A 432 14.11 13.56 9.91
CA GLY A 432 13.34 14.53 10.70
C GLY A 432 13.13 15.87 9.98
N LEU A 433 14.02 16.28 9.08
CA LEU A 433 13.80 17.47 8.23
C LEU A 433 12.61 17.26 7.29
N ARG A 434 12.49 16.07 6.69
CA ARG A 434 11.30 15.71 5.92
C ARG A 434 10.04 15.70 6.79
N HIS A 435 10.15 15.24 8.05
CA HIS A 435 9.02 15.33 8.96
C HIS A 435 8.63 16.78 9.27
N THR A 436 9.63 17.62 9.52
CA THR A 436 9.48 19.07 9.75
C THR A 436 8.80 19.75 8.57
N HIS A 437 9.28 19.53 7.35
CA HIS A 437 8.69 20.06 6.12
C HIS A 437 7.19 19.74 6.00
N ALA A 438 6.82 18.49 6.24
CA ALA A 438 5.44 18.06 6.18
C ALA A 438 4.57 18.70 7.28
N SER A 439 5.05 18.70 8.53
CA SER A 439 4.34 19.32 9.65
C SER A 439 4.09 20.80 9.40
N LEU A 440 5.09 21.54 8.91
CA LEU A 440 4.97 22.97 8.62
C LEU A 440 3.94 23.26 7.52
N LEU A 441 3.93 22.48 6.43
CA LEU A 441 2.94 22.64 5.38
C LEU A 441 1.52 22.35 5.89
N LEU A 442 1.34 21.32 6.71
CA LEU A 442 0.04 21.03 7.33
C LEU A 442 -0.40 22.18 8.23
N PHE A 443 0.50 22.69 9.09
CA PHE A 443 0.20 23.85 9.94
C PHE A 443 -0.15 25.12 9.17
N ALA A 444 0.40 25.27 7.95
CA ALA A 444 0.06 26.36 7.04
C ALA A 444 -1.27 26.15 6.28
N GLY A 445 -2.00 25.06 6.55
CA GLY A 445 -3.31 24.77 5.94
C GLY A 445 -3.21 24.04 4.59
N VAL A 446 -2.04 23.53 4.19
CA VAL A 446 -1.92 22.75 2.94
C VAL A 446 -2.58 21.40 3.12
N SER A 447 -3.42 21.01 2.14
CA SER A 447 -4.18 19.76 2.23
C SER A 447 -3.28 18.53 2.33
N ILE A 448 -3.73 17.53 3.11
CA ILE A 448 -3.01 16.27 3.32
C ILE A 448 -2.67 15.60 1.99
N ALA A 449 -3.59 15.63 1.01
CA ALA A 449 -3.38 15.11 -0.34
C ALA A 449 -2.20 15.79 -1.04
N SER A 450 -2.10 17.12 -0.94
CA SER A 450 -1.02 17.90 -1.56
C SER A 450 0.32 17.62 -0.88
N VAL A 451 0.36 17.55 0.45
CA VAL A 451 1.56 17.16 1.21
C VAL A 451 2.00 15.74 0.85
N SER A 452 1.06 14.79 0.83
CA SER A 452 1.32 13.39 0.47
C SER A 452 1.93 13.25 -0.92
N ARG A 453 1.37 13.96 -1.92
CA ARG A 453 1.88 13.99 -3.29
C ARG A 453 3.28 14.61 -3.35
N ARG A 454 3.50 15.73 -2.65
CA ARG A 454 4.83 16.39 -2.58
C ARG A 454 5.90 15.48 -1.97
N LEU A 455 5.54 14.66 -0.98
CA LEU A 455 6.46 13.72 -0.31
C LEU A 455 6.64 12.40 -1.08
N GLY A 456 5.81 12.11 -2.08
CA GLY A 456 5.85 10.85 -2.82
C GLY A 456 5.44 9.62 -1.99
N HIS A 457 4.44 9.78 -1.11
CA HIS A 457 3.86 8.65 -0.37
C HIS A 457 2.93 7.84 -1.28
N ALA A 458 3.07 6.51 -1.24
CA ALA A 458 2.22 5.60 -2.01
C ALA A 458 0.78 5.51 -1.47
N SER A 459 0.60 5.82 -0.18
CA SER A 459 -0.71 5.92 0.46
C SER A 459 -0.83 7.24 1.21
N MET A 460 -1.99 7.89 1.07
CA MET A 460 -2.35 9.05 1.89
C MET A 460 -2.48 8.69 3.37
N THR A 461 -2.86 7.45 3.69
CA THR A 461 -2.97 6.96 5.07
C THR A 461 -1.64 7.07 5.82
N THR A 462 -0.51 6.87 5.13
CA THR A 462 0.81 7.04 5.72
C THR A 462 1.05 8.47 6.22
N THR A 463 0.62 9.48 5.45
CA THR A 463 0.70 10.89 5.86
C THR A 463 -0.23 11.14 7.05
N GLN A 464 -1.48 10.69 6.95
CA GLN A 464 -2.48 10.88 8.00
C GLN A 464 -2.06 10.24 9.33
N GLU A 465 -1.61 8.99 9.33
CA GLU A 465 -1.15 8.29 10.53
C GLU A 465 0.07 8.94 11.15
N THR A 466 1.01 9.39 10.32
CA THR A 466 2.26 10.02 10.79
C THR A 466 2.00 11.39 11.45
N TYR A 467 1.05 12.16 10.91
CA TYR A 467 0.77 13.54 11.35
C TYR A 467 -0.60 13.70 12.03
N LEU A 468 -1.20 12.60 12.49
CA LEU A 468 -2.53 12.60 13.10
C LEU A 468 -2.68 13.62 14.24
N HIS A 469 -1.61 13.84 15.01
CA HIS A 469 -1.58 14.82 16.09
C HIS A 469 -1.72 16.27 15.57
N VAL A 470 -0.96 16.63 14.52
CA VAL A 470 -1.05 17.94 13.85
C VAL A 470 -2.45 18.15 13.26
N ILE A 471 -2.99 17.10 12.63
CA ILE A 471 -4.32 17.15 12.02
C ILE A 471 -5.39 17.42 13.07
N ARG A 472 -5.36 16.73 14.21
CA ARG A 472 -6.31 16.97 15.32
C ARG A 472 -6.21 18.39 15.88
N GLU A 473 -5.00 18.95 15.97
CA GLU A 473 -4.82 20.35 16.41
C GLU A 473 -5.42 21.34 15.40
N LEU A 474 -5.31 21.07 14.10
CA LEU A 474 -5.91 21.89 13.05
C LEU A 474 -7.43 21.77 13.03
N GLU A 475 -7.99 20.56 13.16
CA GLU A 475 -9.43 20.33 13.26
C GLU A 475 -10.05 21.13 14.41
N ASN A 476 -9.38 21.20 15.57
CA ASN A 476 -9.85 22.02 16.68
C ASN A 476 -9.88 23.52 16.35
N LYS A 477 -8.88 24.04 15.61
CA LYS A 477 -8.87 25.44 15.16
C LYS A 477 -9.95 25.70 14.11
N ASP A 478 -10.18 24.75 13.22
CA ASP A 478 -11.21 24.87 12.18
C ASP A 478 -12.61 24.95 12.80
N VAL A 479 -12.87 24.21 13.89
CA VAL A 479 -14.12 24.34 14.66
C VAL A 479 -14.33 25.78 15.14
N ASP A 480 -13.30 26.43 15.71
CA ASP A 480 -13.40 27.82 16.17
C ASP A 480 -13.66 28.80 15.02
N ILE A 481 -13.03 28.59 13.86
CA ILE A 481 -13.22 29.41 12.66
C ILE A 481 -14.63 29.22 12.11
N VAL A 482 -15.12 27.99 12.03
CA VAL A 482 -16.49 27.68 11.60
C VAL A 482 -17.50 28.34 12.53
N MET A 483 -17.33 28.24 13.85
CA MET A 483 -18.24 28.87 14.81
C MET A 483 -18.25 30.39 14.68
N ARG A 484 -17.09 31.03 14.43
CA ARG A 484 -17.01 32.47 14.13
C ARG A 484 -17.71 32.82 12.82
N ALA A 485 -17.46 32.09 11.74
CA ALA A 485 -18.11 32.32 10.46
C ALA A 485 -19.64 32.19 10.57
N LEU A 486 -20.13 31.16 11.25
CA LEU A 486 -21.56 30.97 11.48
C LEU A 486 -22.16 32.07 12.36
N SER A 487 -21.42 32.58 13.36
CA SER A 487 -21.88 33.69 14.20
C SER A 487 -22.05 35.02 13.44
N THR A 488 -21.41 35.18 12.28
CA THR A 488 -21.58 36.37 11.44
C THR A 488 -22.79 36.32 10.51
N LEU A 489 -23.50 35.18 10.48
CA LEU A 489 -24.70 34.98 9.66
C LEU A 489 -25.99 35.48 10.33
N ILE A 490 -25.91 36.12 11.49
CA ILE A 490 -27.03 36.73 12.22
C ILE A 490 -26.73 38.20 12.51
#